data_AF-A0A0S7X7C3-F1
#
_entry.id   AF-A0A0S7X7C3-F1
#
_cell.length_a   1.000
_cell.length_b   1.000
_cell.length_c   1.000
_cell.angle_alpha   90.00
_cell.angle_beta   90.00
_cell.angle_gamma   90.00
#
_symmetry.space_group_name_H-M   'P 1'
#
loop_
_entity.id
_entity.type
_entity.pdbx_description
1 polymer ?
#
loop_
_entity_poly.entity_id
_entity_poly.type
_entity_poly.pdbx_seq_one_letter_code
_entity_poly.pdbx_strand_id
1 'polypeptide(L)'
;MTDNYNVEVKLLAVTPDAEKLIETAGRLCWDTQDKTGTIPDRIQKWLDVGHESMIEHACATFYIRASRALTHELVRHRLASYSQRSQRYVKETEPKYVEPPEIKENESAH
;
A
#
# COMPACT_ATOMS: atom_id res chain seq x y z
N MET A 1 -6.67 15.63 0.67
CA MET A 1 -6.13 16.28 -0.54
C MET A 1 -5.87 15.26 -1.65
N THR A 2 -6.83 14.36 -1.93
CA THR A 2 -6.69 13.30 -2.96
C THR A 2 -8.01 12.95 -3.66
N ASP A 3 -9.14 13.50 -3.19
CA ASP A 3 -10.48 13.16 -3.71
C ASP A 3 -10.72 13.63 -5.16
N ASN A 4 -9.91 14.56 -5.67
CA ASN A 4 -10.12 15.17 -6.98
C ASN A 4 -9.68 14.29 -8.17
N TYR A 5 -8.84 13.27 -7.95
CA TYR A 5 -8.32 12.41 -9.02
C TYR A 5 -9.14 11.14 -9.26
N ASN A 6 -10.32 10.99 -8.62
CA ASN A 6 -11.19 9.82 -8.73
C ASN A 6 -10.44 8.48 -8.47
N VAL A 7 -9.45 8.53 -7.57
CA VAL A 7 -8.71 7.37 -7.10
C VAL A 7 -9.53 6.69 -6.02
N GLU A 8 -9.74 5.39 -6.15
CA GLU A 8 -10.43 4.58 -5.15
C GLU A 8 -9.45 3.56 -4.58
N VAL A 9 -9.41 3.47 -3.25
CA VAL A 9 -8.56 2.52 -2.52
C VAL A 9 -9.42 1.74 -1.54
N LYS A 10 -9.29 0.42 -1.55
CA LYS A 10 -9.98 -0.49 -0.61
C LYS A 10 -8.98 -1.49 -0.05
N LEU A 11 -8.95 -1.63 1.27
CA LEU A 11 -8.22 -2.72 1.91
C LEU A 11 -8.95 -4.04 1.63
N LEU A 12 -8.25 -5.02 1.05
CA LEU A 12 -8.80 -6.34 0.78
C LEU A 12 -8.42 -7.36 1.85
N ALA A 13 -7.15 -7.31 2.29
CA ALA A 13 -6.62 -8.22 3.28
C ALA A 13 -5.44 -7.59 4.01
N VAL A 14 -5.22 -8.04 5.23
CA VAL A 14 -4.03 -7.74 6.04
C VAL A 14 -3.64 -9.03 6.77
N THR A 15 -2.35 -9.21 7.05
CA THR A 15 -1.88 -10.28 7.93
C THR A 15 -2.66 -10.24 9.25
N PRO A 16 -3.34 -11.34 9.65
CA PRO A 16 -4.01 -11.41 10.95
C PRO A 16 -3.00 -11.15 12.08
N ASP A 17 -3.39 -10.36 13.08
CA ASP A 17 -2.55 -9.98 14.21
C ASP A 17 -1.15 -9.44 13.82
N ALA A 18 -1.08 -8.67 12.72
CA ALA A 18 0.17 -8.19 12.12
C ALA A 18 1.18 -7.62 13.14
N GLU A 19 0.74 -6.75 14.04
CA GLU A 19 1.63 -6.13 15.04
C GLU A 19 2.22 -7.17 16.01
N LYS A 20 1.41 -8.14 16.45
CA LYS A 20 1.87 -9.22 17.32
C LYS A 20 2.88 -10.11 16.58
N LEU A 21 2.64 -10.39 15.29
CA LEU A 21 3.59 -11.15 14.47
C LEU A 21 4.92 -10.40 14.34
N ILE A 22 4.89 -9.10 14.00
CA ILE A 22 6.09 -8.24 13.90
C ILE A 22 6.86 -8.24 15.22
N GLU A 23 6.17 -8.04 16.35
CA GLU A 23 6.81 -8.04 17.67
C GLU A 23 7.44 -9.40 18.00
N THR A 24 6.72 -10.49 17.74
CA THR A 24 7.20 -11.86 17.99
C THR A 24 8.45 -12.17 17.16
N ALA A 25 8.44 -11.80 15.87
CA ALA A 25 9.57 -12.01 14.98
C ALA A 25 10.80 -11.19 15.41
N GLY A 26 10.62 -9.92 15.76
CA GLY A 26 11.74 -9.10 16.26
C GLY A 26 12.30 -9.58 17.59
N ARG A 27 11.45 -10.05 18.51
CA ARG A 27 11.90 -10.57 19.82
C ARG A 27 12.68 -11.87 19.70
N LEU A 28 12.44 -12.67 18.66
CA LEU A 28 13.22 -13.88 18.37
C LEU A 28 14.71 -13.55 18.18
N CYS A 29 15.05 -12.41 17.56
CA CYS A 29 16.43 -12.01 17.32
C CYS A 29 17.27 -11.82 18.59
N TRP A 30 16.62 -11.57 19.73
CA TRP A 30 17.28 -11.37 21.04
C TRP A 30 16.77 -12.33 22.12
N ASP A 31 16.06 -13.39 21.75
CA ASP A 31 15.48 -14.38 22.67
C ASP A 31 14.67 -13.73 23.83
N THR A 32 13.80 -12.76 23.49
CA THR A 32 12.97 -12.01 24.47
C THR A 32 11.48 -12.18 24.21
N GLN A 33 11.08 -13.34 23.68
CA GLN A 33 9.70 -13.62 23.28
C GLN A 33 8.73 -13.64 24.48
N ASP A 34 9.23 -13.91 25.69
CA ASP A 34 8.52 -13.81 26.97
C ASP A 34 7.91 -12.42 27.23
N LYS A 35 8.46 -11.38 26.59
CA LYS A 35 8.03 -9.98 26.74
C LYS A 35 7.06 -9.51 25.65
N THR A 36 6.59 -10.39 24.77
CA THR A 36 5.65 -10.03 23.69
C THR A 36 4.36 -9.45 24.25
N GLY A 37 3.90 -8.31 23.72
CA GLY A 37 2.70 -7.61 24.18
C GLY A 37 2.85 -6.83 25.50
N THR A 38 4.05 -6.80 26.08
CA THR A 38 4.30 -6.12 27.38
C THR A 38 4.85 -4.71 27.24
N ILE A 39 5.48 -4.38 26.10
CA ILE A 39 6.11 -3.08 25.87
C ILE A 39 5.27 -2.30 24.86
N PRO A 40 4.63 -1.19 25.27
CA PRO A 40 3.89 -0.34 24.34
C PRO A 40 4.84 0.28 23.30
N ASP A 41 4.30 0.44 22.10
CA ASP A 41 4.97 1.06 20.94
C ASP A 41 6.31 0.40 20.58
N ARG A 42 6.42 -0.91 20.82
CA ARG A 42 7.67 -1.64 20.59
C ARG A 42 8.13 -1.54 19.13
N ILE A 43 7.19 -1.64 18.19
CA ILE A 43 7.44 -1.55 16.76
C ILE A 43 7.98 -0.16 16.41
N GLN A 44 7.33 0.91 16.86
CA GLN A 44 7.75 2.29 16.60
C GLN A 44 9.17 2.55 17.08
N LYS A 45 9.48 2.15 18.33
CA LYS A 45 10.83 2.31 18.89
C LYS A 45 11.91 1.50 18.15
N TRP A 46 11.55 0.42 17.46
CA TRP A 46 12.49 -0.30 16.59
C TRP A 46 12.71 0.43 15.26
N LEU A 47 11.65 1.01 14.68
CA LEU A 47 11.76 1.85 13.50
C LEU A 47 12.62 3.09 13.78
N ASP A 48 12.47 3.72 14.95
CA ASP A 48 13.26 4.90 15.37
C ASP A 48 14.79 4.66 15.38
N VAL A 49 15.21 3.40 15.57
CA VAL A 49 16.63 3.00 15.60
C VAL A 49 17.05 2.24 14.34
N GLY A 50 16.22 2.24 13.29
CA GLY A 50 16.52 1.66 11.98
C GLY A 50 16.38 0.14 11.89
N HIS A 51 15.66 -0.50 12.80
CA HIS A 51 15.34 -1.94 12.73
C HIS A 51 14.07 -2.19 11.90
N GLU A 52 14.10 -1.78 10.64
CA GLU A 52 12.94 -1.81 9.72
C GLU A 52 12.62 -3.21 9.20
N SER A 53 13.57 -4.16 9.22
CA SER A 53 13.32 -5.52 8.73
C SER A 53 12.16 -6.23 9.44
N MET A 54 11.80 -5.78 10.66
CA MET A 54 10.71 -6.38 11.43
C MET A 54 9.34 -6.18 10.78
N ILE A 55 9.11 -5.03 10.12
CA ILE A 55 7.81 -4.75 9.49
C ILE A 55 7.60 -5.54 8.20
N GLU A 56 8.65 -6.13 7.64
CA GLU A 56 8.58 -7.00 6.44
C GLU A 56 7.85 -8.33 6.70
N HIS A 57 7.66 -8.71 7.97
CA HIS A 57 6.93 -9.92 8.34
C HIS A 57 5.40 -9.83 8.17
N ALA A 58 4.86 -8.62 7.97
CA ALA A 58 3.44 -8.42 7.73
C ALA A 58 3.20 -7.80 6.35
N CYS A 59 2.03 -8.06 5.77
CA CYS A 59 1.63 -7.51 4.50
C CYS A 59 0.17 -7.05 4.50
N ALA A 60 -0.14 -6.11 3.61
CA ALA A 60 -1.49 -5.65 3.33
C ALA A 60 -1.72 -5.67 1.81
N THR A 61 -2.93 -6.03 1.40
CA THR A 61 -3.35 -6.10 0.00
C THR A 61 -4.47 -5.11 -0.23
N PHE A 62 -4.33 -4.28 -1.26
CA PHE A 62 -5.29 -3.25 -1.61
C PHE A 62 -5.84 -3.45 -3.02
N TYR A 63 -7.12 -3.15 -3.19
CA TYR A 63 -7.71 -2.84 -4.49
C TYR A 63 -7.54 -1.35 -4.75
N ILE A 64 -6.98 -1.00 -5.91
CA ILE A 64 -6.77 0.38 -6.33
C ILE A 64 -7.38 0.57 -7.73
N ARG A 65 -8.29 1.52 -7.86
CA ARG A 65 -8.80 2.01 -9.15
C ARG A 65 -8.23 3.40 -9.39
N ALA A 66 -7.46 3.55 -10.46
CA ALA A 66 -6.73 4.77 -10.79
C ALA A 66 -6.46 4.87 -12.30
N SER A 67 -5.86 5.98 -12.74
CA SER A 67 -5.42 6.17 -14.13
C SER A 67 -4.30 5.22 -14.53
N ARG A 68 -4.16 4.93 -15.84
CA ARG A 68 -3.06 4.11 -16.35
C ARG A 68 -1.69 4.74 -16.09
N ALA A 69 -1.59 6.06 -16.22
CA ALA A 69 -0.37 6.82 -15.92
C ALA A 69 0.07 6.60 -14.47
N LEU A 70 -0.84 6.75 -13.51
CA LEU A 70 -0.55 6.51 -12.09
C LEU A 70 -0.08 5.07 -11.87
N THR A 71 -0.77 4.08 -12.44
CA THR A 71 -0.37 2.68 -12.26
C THR A 71 1.00 2.37 -12.87
N HIS A 72 1.44 3.12 -13.88
CA HIS A 72 2.74 2.93 -14.53
C HIS A 72 3.90 3.39 -13.63
N GLU A 73 3.69 4.42 -12.82
CA GLU A 73 4.61 4.82 -11.75
C GLU A 73 4.50 3.88 -10.55
N LEU A 74 3.30 3.46 -10.17
CA LEU A 74 3.08 2.58 -9.03
C LEU A 74 3.84 1.26 -9.15
N VAL A 75 3.84 0.62 -10.34
CA VAL A 75 4.53 -0.66 -10.56
C VAL A 75 6.06 -0.56 -10.57
N ARG A 76 6.64 0.65 -10.44
CA ARG A 76 8.08 0.84 -10.28
C ARG A 76 8.57 0.46 -8.87
N HIS A 77 7.67 0.34 -7.90
CA HIS A 77 7.97 -0.15 -6.56
C HIS A 77 8.09 -1.68 -6.54
N ARG A 78 9.32 -2.18 -6.68
CA ARG A 78 9.61 -3.61 -6.94
C ARG A 78 9.38 -4.55 -5.75
N LEU A 79 9.17 -4.04 -4.54
CA LEU A 79 8.92 -4.85 -3.34
C LEU A 79 7.46 -5.31 -3.23
N ALA A 80 6.55 -4.72 -4.02
CA ALA A 80 5.13 -5.09 -4.00
C ALA A 80 4.79 -6.06 -5.14
N SER A 81 3.68 -6.79 -4.95
CA SER A 81 3.12 -7.73 -5.93
C SER A 81 1.87 -7.13 -6.56
N TYR A 82 1.75 -7.23 -7.89
CA TYR A 82 0.68 -6.57 -8.65
C TYR A 82 -0.10 -7.53 -9.53
N SER A 83 -1.43 -7.40 -9.49
CA SER A 83 -2.35 -7.98 -10.46
C SER A 83 -3.16 -6.84 -11.08
N GLN A 84 -2.90 -6.52 -12.36
CA GLN A 84 -3.52 -5.40 -13.04
C GLN A 84 -4.51 -5.87 -14.10
N ARG A 85 -5.67 -5.19 -14.19
CA ARG A 85 -6.66 -5.41 -15.25
C ARG A 85 -6.00 -5.27 -16.62
N SER A 86 -6.09 -6.34 -17.43
CA SER A 86 -5.42 -6.40 -18.73
C SER A 86 -6.32 -5.87 -19.83
N GLN A 87 -5.89 -4.79 -20.50
CA GLN A 87 -6.56 -4.27 -21.70
C GLN A 87 -6.42 -5.19 -22.92
N ARG A 88 -5.56 -6.22 -22.85
CA ARG A 88 -5.47 -7.26 -23.90
C ARG A 88 -6.63 -8.25 -23.85
N TYR A 89 -7.26 -8.42 -22.68
CA TYR A 89 -8.31 -9.42 -22.46
C TYR A 89 -9.65 -8.80 -22.10
N VAL A 90 -9.66 -7.68 -21.38
CA VAL A 90 -10.87 -6.97 -21.00
C VAL A 90 -11.08 -5.81 -21.96
N LYS A 91 -12.13 -5.91 -22.80
CA LYS A 91 -12.52 -4.84 -23.71
C LYS A 91 -13.12 -3.67 -22.91
N GLU A 92 -12.63 -2.47 -23.16
CA GLU A 92 -13.22 -1.23 -22.63
C GLU A 92 -14.24 -0.73 -23.66
N THR A 93 -15.48 -1.23 -23.59
CA THR A 93 -16.56 -0.87 -24.53
C THR A 93 -17.02 0.58 -24.38
N GLU A 94 -16.91 1.10 -23.17
CA GLU A 94 -17.12 2.51 -22.84
C GLU A 94 -15.81 3.06 -22.25
N PRO A 95 -15.03 3.84 -23.01
CA PRO A 95 -13.77 4.35 -22.52
C PRO A 95 -14.01 5.33 -21.37
N LYS A 96 -13.63 4.92 -20.16
CA LYS A 96 -13.60 5.79 -18.97
C LYS A 96 -12.19 6.34 -18.82
N TYR A 97 -12.09 7.66 -18.70
CA TYR A 97 -10.83 8.35 -18.45
C TYR A 97 -10.85 9.00 -17.06
N VAL A 98 -9.65 9.20 -16.52
CA VAL A 98 -9.43 10.00 -15.32
C VAL A 98 -8.85 11.31 -15.79
N GLU A 99 -9.63 12.37 -15.67
CA GLU A 99 -9.20 13.73 -15.98
C GLU A 99 -8.48 14.33 -14.77
N PRO A 100 -7.24 14.83 -14.92
CA PRO A 100 -6.55 15.55 -13.86
C PRO A 100 -7.32 16.83 -13.48
N PRO A 101 -7.47 17.14 -12.18
CA PRO A 101 -8.17 18.35 -11.73
C PRO A 101 -7.57 19.63 -12.30
N GLU A 102 -6.27 19.68 -12.53
CA GLU A 102 -5.57 20.83 -13.09
C GLU A 102 -6.02 21.15 -14.52
N ILE A 103 -6.46 20.13 -15.27
CA ILE A 103 -7.03 20.31 -16.61
C ILE A 103 -8.51 20.70 -16.48
N LYS A 104 -9.25 19.97 -15.64
CA LYS A 104 -10.69 20.20 -15.42
C LYS A 104 -11.01 21.62 -14.93
N GLU A 105 -10.12 22.21 -14.12
CA GLU A 105 -10.28 23.54 -13.55
C GLU A 105 -9.78 24.66 -14.50
N ASN A 106 -9.17 24.33 -15.63
CA ASN A 106 -8.64 25.28 -16.60
C ASN A 106 -9.25 25.08 -17.98
N GLU A 107 -10.31 25.84 -18.29
CA GLU A 107 -11.00 25.79 -19.59
C GLU A 107 -10.07 26.00 -20.80
N SER A 108 -8.97 26.75 -20.65
CA SER A 108 -8.02 26.99 -21.75
C SER A 108 -7.07 25.81 -22.02
N ALA A 109 -7.05 24.80 -21.15
CA ALA A 109 -6.26 23.58 -21.31
C ALA A 109 -7.01 22.45 -22.05
N HIS A 110 -8.28 22.67 -22.40
CA HIS A 110 -9.09 21.78 -23.23
C HIS A 110 -8.92 22.08 -24.73
#